data_AF-A0A549Y8U8-F1
#
_entry.id   AF-A0A549Y8U8-F1
#
_cell.length_a   1.000
_cell.length_b   1.000
_cell.length_c   1.000
_cell.angle_alpha   90.00
_cell.angle_beta   90.00
_cell.angle_gamma   90.00
#
_symmetry.space_group_name_H-M   'P 1'
#
loop_
_entity.id
_entity.type
_entity.pdbx_description
1 polymer ?
#
loop_
_entity_poly.entity_id
_entity_poly.type
_entity_poly.pdbx_seq_one_letter_code
_entity_poly.pdbx_strand_id
1 'polypeptide(L)'
;MYSEKYALYFIDESHEKNYEVLLKKFTQAKTNNEYECAIYVVSLPEIFEKINGEPGQYPFAWVHAIEEIERIEYDEENDERIVVSDVKILRENKYGTADFSDAYYSLSSSYQSIISLGLELYGNTNEGFQILDAISNYDDNLYKVFIQLLNMRKMSRRNVEGLEINIE
;
A
#
# COMPACT_ATOMS: atom_id res chain seq x y z
N MET A 1 -9.95 -0.96 16.97
CA MET A 1 -10.47 -2.31 17.26
C MET A 1 -9.35 -3.32 17.10
N TYR A 2 -8.94 -4.02 18.15
CA TYR A 2 -7.90 -5.06 18.01
C TYR A 2 -8.53 -6.40 17.60
N SER A 3 -7.95 -7.05 16.60
CA SER A 3 -8.35 -8.39 16.14
C SER A 3 -7.41 -9.44 16.71
N GLU A 4 -7.92 -10.29 17.60
CA GLU A 4 -7.20 -11.44 18.14
C GLU A 4 -6.79 -12.44 17.06
N LYS A 5 -7.59 -12.55 15.98
CA LYS A 5 -7.33 -13.47 14.87
C LYS A 5 -6.04 -13.12 14.15
N TYR A 6 -5.79 -11.84 13.94
CA TYR A 6 -4.63 -11.35 13.20
C TYR A 6 -3.53 -10.79 14.10
N ALA A 7 -3.83 -10.55 15.37
CA ALA A 7 -3.00 -9.77 16.28
C ALA A 7 -2.65 -8.38 15.72
N LEU A 8 -3.66 -7.74 15.11
CA LEU A 8 -3.55 -6.41 14.47
C LEU A 8 -4.66 -5.49 14.96
N TYR A 9 -4.33 -4.22 15.13
CA TYR A 9 -5.32 -3.17 15.22
C TYR A 9 -5.98 -2.94 13.85
N PHE A 10 -7.29 -2.69 13.84
CA PHE A 10 -8.08 -2.22 12.71
C PHE A 10 -8.90 -1.01 13.17
N ILE A 11 -9.14 -0.04 12.29
CA ILE A 11 -9.89 1.18 12.69
C ILE A 11 -11.35 0.84 13.00
N ASP A 12 -11.92 -0.10 12.25
CA ASP A 12 -13.27 -0.63 12.40
C ASP A 12 -13.37 -2.04 11.77
N GLU A 13 -14.57 -2.62 11.77
CA GLU A 13 -14.84 -3.92 11.14
C GLU A 13 -14.66 -3.92 9.61
N SER A 14 -14.88 -2.79 8.96
CA SER A 14 -14.74 -2.67 7.50
C SER A 14 -13.28 -2.81 7.11
N HIS A 15 -12.38 -2.18 7.87
CA HIS A 15 -10.94 -2.32 7.68
C HIS A 15 -10.51 -3.79 7.79
N GLU A 16 -10.96 -4.52 8.81
CA GLU A 16 -10.64 -5.95 8.94
C GLU A 16 -11.20 -6.77 7.77
N LYS A 17 -12.47 -6.57 7.39
CA LYS A 17 -13.09 -7.30 6.26
C LYS A 17 -12.36 -7.05 4.94
N ASN A 18 -11.99 -5.80 4.66
CA ASN A 18 -11.22 -5.42 3.48
C ASN A 18 -9.84 -6.10 3.48
N TYR A 19 -9.19 -6.16 4.65
CA TYR A 19 -7.91 -6.85 4.82
C TYR A 19 -8.03 -8.34 4.48
N GLU A 20 -9.09 -9.01 4.92
CA GLU A 20 -9.32 -10.42 4.57
C GLU A 20 -9.50 -10.65 3.07
N VAL A 21 -10.18 -9.73 2.38
CA VAL A 21 -10.34 -9.77 0.92
C VAL A 21 -8.98 -9.68 0.24
N LEU A 22 -8.16 -8.70 0.64
CA LEU A 22 -6.83 -8.49 0.06
C LEU A 22 -5.86 -9.61 0.40
N LEU A 23 -5.94 -10.21 1.60
CA LEU A 23 -5.12 -11.35 1.99
C LEU A 23 -5.42 -12.62 1.16
N LYS A 24 -6.65 -12.74 0.66
CA LYS A 24 -7.03 -13.81 -0.29
C LYS A 24 -6.48 -13.53 -1.69
N LYS A 25 -6.51 -12.27 -2.14
CA LYS A 25 -5.99 -11.84 -3.46
C LYS A 25 -4.46 -11.93 -3.52
N PHE A 26 -3.77 -11.39 -2.52
CA PHE A 26 -2.32 -11.32 -2.43
C PHE A 26 -1.78 -12.31 -1.41
N THR A 27 -1.80 -13.59 -1.76
CA THR A 27 -1.39 -14.67 -0.85
C THR A 27 0.07 -14.56 -0.36
N GLN A 28 0.91 -13.80 -1.08
CA GLN A 28 2.28 -13.45 -0.70
C GLN A 28 2.35 -12.73 0.64
N ALA A 29 1.31 -11.97 1.01
CA ALA A 29 1.23 -11.26 2.30
C ALA A 29 1.28 -12.19 3.52
N LYS A 30 1.01 -13.50 3.34
CA LYS A 30 1.10 -14.48 4.43
C LYS A 30 2.54 -14.77 4.88
N THR A 31 3.51 -14.51 4.02
CA THR A 31 4.93 -14.81 4.28
C THR A 31 5.86 -13.64 4.00
N ASN A 32 5.39 -12.59 3.35
CA ASN A 32 6.14 -11.36 3.10
C ASN A 32 5.47 -10.17 3.79
N ASN A 33 6.15 -9.58 4.78
CA ASN A 33 5.61 -8.43 5.52
C ASN A 33 5.52 -7.16 4.68
N GLU A 34 6.24 -7.04 3.56
CA GLU A 34 6.09 -5.93 2.61
C GLU A 34 4.69 -5.96 2.03
N TYR A 35 4.31 -7.13 1.51
CA TYR A 35 2.96 -7.37 1.01
C TYR A 35 1.93 -7.24 2.12
N GLU A 36 2.20 -7.75 3.33
CA GLU A 36 1.29 -7.62 4.49
C GLU A 36 1.03 -6.15 4.84
N CYS A 37 2.08 -5.32 4.93
CA CYS A 37 1.96 -3.88 5.17
C CYS A 37 1.17 -3.20 4.05
N ALA A 38 1.50 -3.52 2.80
CA ALA A 38 0.85 -2.91 1.64
C ALA A 38 -0.65 -3.20 1.61
N ILE A 39 -1.05 -4.46 1.81
CA ILE A 39 -2.48 -4.80 1.84
C ILE A 39 -3.20 -4.22 3.06
N TYR A 40 -2.51 -4.07 4.19
CA TYR A 40 -3.08 -3.44 5.39
C TYR A 40 -3.37 -1.95 5.19
N VAL A 41 -2.47 -1.22 4.51
CA VAL A 41 -2.77 0.17 4.11
C VAL A 41 -3.96 0.20 3.15
N VAL A 42 -3.93 -0.62 2.10
CA VAL A 42 -4.97 -0.60 1.06
C VAL A 42 -6.32 -1.06 1.60
N SER A 43 -6.35 -1.84 2.69
CA SER A 43 -7.60 -2.24 3.34
C SER A 43 -8.28 -1.13 4.15
N LEU A 44 -7.63 0.02 4.38
CA LEU A 44 -8.27 1.15 5.04
C LEU A 44 -9.57 1.52 4.28
N PRO A 45 -10.72 1.63 4.96
CA PRO A 45 -12.02 1.81 4.32
C PRO A 45 -12.06 2.94 3.30
N GLU A 46 -11.50 4.10 3.64
CA GLU A 46 -11.47 5.26 2.74
C GLU A 46 -10.68 4.95 1.45
N ILE A 47 -9.53 4.27 1.55
CA ILE A 47 -8.74 3.86 0.38
C ILE A 47 -9.47 2.80 -0.42
N PHE A 48 -9.92 1.74 0.25
CA PHE A 48 -10.57 0.59 -0.35
C PHE A 48 -11.82 1.00 -1.15
N GLU A 49 -12.59 1.96 -0.63
CA GLU A 49 -13.74 2.55 -1.33
C GLU A 49 -13.31 3.32 -2.59
N LYS A 50 -12.28 4.18 -2.53
CA LYS A 50 -11.83 4.96 -3.71
C LYS A 50 -11.38 4.10 -4.88
N ILE A 51 -10.88 2.90 -4.60
CA ILE A 51 -10.44 1.95 -5.62
C ILE A 51 -11.47 0.87 -5.93
N ASN A 52 -12.70 0.97 -5.39
CA ASN A 52 -13.75 -0.03 -5.52
C ASN A 52 -13.30 -1.45 -5.13
N GLY A 53 -12.39 -1.56 -4.16
CA GLY A 53 -11.80 -2.82 -3.71
C GLY A 53 -10.83 -3.49 -4.68
N GLU A 54 -10.47 -2.84 -5.79
CA GLU A 54 -9.65 -3.43 -6.85
C GLU A 54 -8.31 -2.70 -7.03
N PRO A 55 -7.26 -3.09 -6.28
CA PRO A 55 -5.96 -2.41 -6.35
C PRO A 55 -5.11 -2.69 -7.60
N GLY A 56 -5.52 -3.61 -8.48
CA GLY A 56 -4.75 -4.05 -9.65
C GLY A 56 -3.87 -5.29 -9.40
N GLN A 57 -2.76 -5.42 -10.15
CA GLN A 57 -1.85 -6.58 -10.11
C GLN A 57 -1.02 -6.66 -8.83
N TYR A 58 -0.71 -5.53 -8.22
CA TYR A 58 -0.03 -5.42 -6.93
C TYR A 58 -0.76 -4.37 -6.07
N PRO A 59 -0.57 -4.37 -4.73
CA PRO A 59 -1.41 -3.57 -3.82
C PRO A 59 -1.51 -2.07 -4.14
N PHE A 60 -0.45 -1.49 -4.71
CA PHE A 60 -0.38 -0.06 -5.03
C PHE A 60 -0.44 0.28 -6.53
N ALA A 61 -0.86 -0.65 -7.40
CA ALA A 61 -0.89 -0.39 -8.85
C ALA A 61 -1.82 0.78 -9.24
N TRP A 62 -2.82 1.06 -8.40
CA TRP A 62 -3.77 2.16 -8.57
C TRP A 62 -3.21 3.56 -8.22
N VAL A 63 -2.05 3.67 -7.55
CA VAL A 63 -1.57 4.94 -7.00
C VAL A 63 -1.19 5.94 -8.09
N HIS A 64 -0.57 5.46 -9.17
CA HIS A 64 -0.12 6.30 -10.27
C HIS A 64 -1.09 6.23 -11.46
N ALA A 65 -1.16 7.32 -12.23
CA ALA A 65 -1.95 7.41 -13.45
C ALA A 65 -1.23 6.68 -14.59
N ILE A 66 -1.16 5.36 -14.48
CA ILE A 66 -0.53 4.46 -15.44
C ILE A 66 -1.48 3.34 -15.86
N GLU A 67 -1.27 2.80 -17.05
CA GLU A 67 -1.96 1.63 -17.59
C GLU A 67 -0.90 0.59 -17.94
N GLU A 68 -0.99 -0.60 -17.35
CA GLU A 68 -0.16 -1.73 -17.76
C GLU A 68 -0.62 -2.20 -19.15
N ILE A 69 0.33 -2.31 -20.06
CA ILE A 69 0.09 -2.74 -21.43
C ILE A 69 1.03 -3.89 -21.78
N GLU A 70 0.64 -4.69 -22.75
CA GLU A 70 1.51 -5.68 -23.36
C GLU A 70 1.86 -5.21 -24.78
N ARG A 71 3.15 -5.21 -25.11
CA ARG A 71 3.64 -4.97 -26.47
C ARG A 71 4.31 -6.22 -27.00
N ILE A 72 4.11 -6.49 -28.28
CA ILE A 72 4.80 -7.58 -28.96
C ILE A 72 6.10 -7.02 -29.51
N GLU A 73 7.21 -7.53 -29.00
CA GLU A 73 8.53 -7.32 -29.60
C GLU A 73 8.93 -8.55 -30.41
N TYR A 74 9.81 -8.34 -31.39
CA TYR A 74 10.34 -9.41 -32.22
C TYR A 74 11.84 -9.54 -31.92
N ASP A 75 12.21 -10.74 -31.49
CA ASP A 75 13.60 -11.12 -31.29
C ASP A 75 14.17 -11.60 -32.64
N GLU A 76 14.95 -10.73 -33.29
CA GLU A 76 15.59 -11.03 -34.58
C GLU A 76 16.60 -12.18 -34.48
N GLU A 77 17.20 -12.41 -33.30
CA GLU A 77 18.23 -13.45 -33.10
C GLU A 77 17.61 -14.84 -33.04
N ASN A 78 16.41 -14.95 -32.43
CA ASN A 78 15.71 -16.20 -32.24
C ASN A 78 14.53 -16.41 -33.22
N ASP A 79 14.19 -15.43 -34.06
CA ASP A 79 13.00 -15.43 -34.94
C ASP A 79 11.69 -15.66 -34.15
N GLU A 80 11.60 -15.05 -32.97
CA GLU A 80 10.51 -15.26 -32.02
C GLU A 80 9.77 -13.97 -31.69
N ARG A 81 8.45 -14.08 -31.48
CA ARG A 81 7.62 -13.00 -30.94
C ARG A 81 7.58 -13.11 -29.43
N ILE A 82 8.04 -12.07 -28.74
CA ILE A 82 8.00 -11.98 -27.29
C ILE A 82 6.92 -10.98 -26.86
N VAL A 83 6.14 -11.35 -25.85
CA VAL A 83 5.19 -10.43 -25.20
C VAL A 83 5.93 -9.76 -24.06
N VAL A 84 6.07 -8.44 -24.15
CA VAL A 84 6.76 -7.62 -23.15
C VAL A 84 5.71 -6.82 -22.39
N SER A 85 5.70 -6.99 -21.07
CA SER A 85 4.93 -6.14 -20.17
C SER A 85 5.58 -4.76 -20.10
N ASP A 86 4.78 -3.73 -20.33
CA ASP A 86 5.21 -2.33 -20.37
C ASP A 86 4.16 -1.45 -19.67
N VAL A 87 4.48 -0.18 -19.48
CA VAL A 87 3.63 0.79 -18.78
C VAL A 87 3.40 2.01 -19.64
N LYS A 88 2.12 2.35 -19.84
CA LYS A 88 1.70 3.58 -20.50
C LYS A 88 1.35 4.63 -19.46
N ILE A 89 2.01 5.78 -19.51
CA ILE A 89 1.69 6.92 -18.65
C ILE A 89 0.40 7.57 -19.18
N LEU A 90 -0.63 7.63 -18.33
CA LEU A 90 -1.91 8.27 -18.65
C LEU A 90 -1.89 9.77 -18.34
N ARG A 91 -1.13 10.18 -17.32
CA ARG A 91 -0.88 11.58 -16.96
C ARG A 91 0.56 11.76 -16.50
N GLU A 92 1.23 12.73 -17.08
CA GLU A 92 2.60 13.12 -16.70
C GLU A 92 2.59 14.26 -15.69
N ASN A 93 3.56 14.24 -14.78
CA ASN A 93 3.87 15.37 -13.90
C ASN A 93 4.86 16.34 -14.58
N LYS A 94 5.23 17.41 -13.89
CA LYS A 94 6.14 18.45 -14.41
C LYS A 94 7.57 17.97 -14.72
N TYR A 95 7.93 16.75 -14.30
CA TYR A 95 9.23 16.13 -14.55
C TYR A 95 9.18 15.07 -15.67
N GLY A 96 8.03 14.86 -16.30
CA GLY A 96 7.85 13.85 -17.36
C GLY A 96 7.74 12.42 -16.85
N THR A 97 7.48 12.21 -15.55
CA THR A 97 7.15 10.88 -15.00
C THR A 97 5.66 10.77 -14.73
N ALA A 98 5.17 9.56 -14.44
CA ALA A 98 3.77 9.37 -14.09
C ALA A 98 3.37 10.25 -12.89
N ASP A 99 2.23 10.91 -13.02
CA ASP A 99 1.56 11.61 -11.94
C ASP A 99 0.73 10.64 -11.09
N PHE A 100 0.24 11.07 -9.94
CA PHE A 100 -0.71 10.29 -9.14
C PHE A 100 -2.05 10.13 -9.83
N SER A 101 -2.81 9.08 -9.50
CA SER A 101 -4.14 8.82 -10.05
C SER A 101 -5.21 9.73 -9.45
N ASP A 102 -6.38 9.77 -10.08
CA ASP A 102 -7.52 10.54 -9.55
C ASP A 102 -8.04 9.96 -8.23
N ALA A 103 -7.96 8.63 -8.07
CA ALA A 103 -8.29 7.97 -6.80
C ALA A 103 -7.38 8.47 -5.67
N TYR A 104 -6.07 8.58 -5.93
CA TYR A 104 -5.11 9.11 -4.95
C TYR A 104 -5.39 10.58 -4.61
N TYR A 105 -5.59 11.43 -5.60
CA TYR A 105 -5.88 12.85 -5.37
C TYR A 105 -7.22 13.09 -4.67
N SER A 106 -8.17 12.15 -4.74
CA SER A 106 -9.44 12.25 -4.04
C SER A 106 -9.36 11.99 -2.53
N LEU A 107 -8.24 11.46 -2.04
CA LEU A 107 -8.01 11.19 -0.63
C LEU A 107 -7.54 12.44 0.11
N SER A 108 -7.79 12.49 1.42
CA SER A 108 -7.23 13.54 2.27
C SER A 108 -5.70 13.45 2.38
N SER A 109 -5.05 14.57 2.72
CA SER A 109 -3.59 14.62 2.86
C SER A 109 -3.02 13.63 3.88
N SER A 110 -3.76 13.32 4.94
CA SER A 110 -3.39 12.32 5.96
C SER A 110 -3.40 10.90 5.38
N TYR A 111 -4.36 10.58 4.51
CA TYR A 111 -4.39 9.31 3.79
C TYR A 111 -3.33 9.23 2.67
N GLN A 112 -3.07 10.34 1.98
CA GLN A 112 -1.96 10.40 1.03
C GLN A 112 -0.62 10.13 1.72
N SER A 113 -0.41 10.69 2.92
CA SER A 113 0.75 10.43 3.74
C SER A 113 0.85 8.97 4.21
N ILE A 114 -0.26 8.31 4.61
CA ILE A 114 -0.19 6.88 5.01
C ILE A 114 0.09 5.97 3.82
N ILE A 115 -0.35 6.34 2.61
CA ILE A 115 0.01 5.65 1.37
C ILE A 115 1.48 5.81 1.06
N SER A 116 2.04 7.03 1.18
CA SER A 116 3.48 7.26 1.01
C SER A 116 4.27 6.37 1.97
N LEU A 117 3.88 6.26 3.24
CA LEU A 117 4.50 5.31 4.16
C LEU A 117 4.36 3.86 3.66
N GLY A 118 3.17 3.45 3.24
CA GLY A 118 2.92 2.09 2.74
C GLY A 118 3.82 1.72 1.56
N LEU A 119 4.02 2.65 0.62
CA LEU A 119 4.92 2.50 -0.52
C LEU A 119 6.38 2.34 -0.08
N GLU A 120 6.85 3.15 0.87
CA GLU A 120 8.20 3.02 1.44
C GLU A 120 8.41 1.67 2.13
N LEU A 121 7.41 1.22 2.90
CA LEU A 121 7.48 -0.07 3.59
C LEU A 121 7.41 -1.26 2.62
N TYR A 122 6.71 -1.11 1.48
CA TYR A 122 6.55 -2.16 0.47
C TYR A 122 7.79 -2.36 -0.39
N GLY A 123 8.36 -1.27 -0.92
CA GLY A 123 9.40 -1.36 -1.96
C GLY A 123 10.52 -0.33 -1.87
N ASN A 124 10.55 0.51 -0.82
CA ASN A 124 11.51 1.61 -0.67
C ASN A 124 11.54 2.51 -1.92
N THR A 125 10.36 3.03 -2.26
CA THR A 125 10.12 3.78 -3.50
C THR A 125 10.64 5.23 -3.42
N ASN A 126 11.06 5.70 -2.25
CA ASN A 126 11.54 7.07 -2.01
C ASN A 126 10.50 8.13 -2.42
N GLU A 127 9.23 7.84 -2.13
CA GLU A 127 8.05 8.71 -2.30
C GLU A 127 8.00 9.84 -1.26
N GLY A 128 8.95 9.85 -0.32
CA GLY A 128 9.24 11.03 0.50
C GLY A 128 8.36 11.15 1.74
N PHE A 129 7.96 10.03 2.34
CA PHE A 129 7.20 10.03 3.61
C PHE A 129 7.88 10.93 4.67
N GLN A 130 7.13 11.91 5.19
CA GLN A 130 7.59 12.84 6.22
C GLN A 130 6.96 12.52 7.58
N ILE A 131 7.76 12.01 8.52
CA ILE A 131 7.26 11.61 9.84
C ILE A 131 6.66 12.77 10.66
N LEU A 132 7.20 13.98 10.52
CA LEU A 132 6.69 15.15 11.24
C LEU A 132 5.31 15.56 10.75
N ASP A 133 5.06 15.45 9.44
CA ASP A 133 3.76 15.73 8.85
C ASP A 133 2.75 14.66 9.29
N ALA A 134 3.17 13.39 9.33
CA ALA A 134 2.34 12.30 9.82
C ALA A 134 1.91 12.51 11.28
N ILE A 135 2.86 12.79 12.18
CA ILE A 135 2.57 13.01 13.61
C ILE A 135 1.66 14.23 13.82
N SER A 136 1.80 15.27 13.00
CA SER A 136 1.02 16.50 13.15
C SER A 136 -0.40 16.41 12.59
N ASN A 137 -0.63 15.53 11.60
CA ASN A 137 -1.89 15.49 10.84
C ASN A 137 -2.72 14.21 11.07
N TYR A 138 -2.15 13.14 11.62
CA TYR A 138 -2.91 11.91 11.87
C TYR A 138 -3.84 12.09 13.06
N ASP A 139 -5.09 11.64 12.89
CA ASP A 139 -5.97 11.41 14.00
C ASP A 139 -5.55 10.15 14.79
N ASP A 140 -6.24 9.87 15.90
CA ASP A 140 -5.91 8.74 16.76
C ASP A 140 -5.94 7.39 16.01
N ASN A 141 -6.83 7.25 15.02
CA ASN A 141 -6.99 6.02 14.26
C ASN A 141 -5.82 5.83 13.29
N LEU A 142 -5.48 6.86 12.51
CA LEU A 142 -4.33 6.82 11.59
C LEU A 142 -3.00 6.76 12.34
N TYR A 143 -2.90 7.34 13.53
CA TYR A 143 -1.73 7.18 14.39
C TYR A 143 -1.57 5.72 14.86
N LYS A 144 -2.66 5.04 15.26
CA LYS A 144 -2.60 3.61 15.61
C LYS A 144 -2.26 2.74 14.40
N VAL A 145 -2.80 3.06 13.22
CA VAL A 145 -2.42 2.40 11.94
C VAL A 145 -0.94 2.58 11.63
N PHE A 146 -0.41 3.79 11.82
CA PHE A 146 1.01 4.11 11.66
C PHE A 146 1.88 3.22 12.55
N ILE A 147 1.59 3.14 13.84
CA ILE A 147 2.33 2.28 14.77
C ILE A 147 2.18 0.80 14.40
N GLN A 148 0.99 0.35 14.01
CA GLN A 148 0.73 -1.02 13.58
C GLN A 148 1.60 -1.40 12.37
N LEU A 149 1.70 -0.52 11.37
CA LEU A 149 2.55 -0.72 10.18
C LEU A 149 4.03 -0.88 10.54
N LEU A 150 4.55 -0.04 11.44
CA LEU A 150 5.93 -0.15 11.89
C LEU A 150 6.20 -1.49 12.59
N ASN A 151 5.26 -1.95 13.42
CA ASN A 151 5.36 -3.23 14.12
C ASN A 151 5.33 -4.42 13.14
N MET A 152 4.43 -4.36 12.15
CA MET A 152 4.34 -5.36 11.08
C MET A 152 5.65 -5.47 10.29
N ARG A 153 6.18 -4.33 9.83
CA ARG A 153 7.41 -4.32 9.00
C ARG A 153 8.61 -4.89 9.74
N LYS A 154 8.78 -4.55 11.02
CA LYS A 154 9.92 -5.01 11.83
C LYS A 154 9.85 -6.49 12.23
N MET A 155 8.79 -7.22 11.85
CA MET A 155 8.50 -8.59 12.34
C MET A 155 8.50 -8.70 13.87
N SER A 156 8.43 -7.58 14.58
CA SER A 156 8.41 -7.53 16.03
C SER A 156 6.96 -7.62 16.46
N ARG A 157 6.40 -8.82 16.33
CA ARG A 157 5.21 -9.23 17.11
C ARG A 157 5.57 -9.50 18.58
N ARG A 158 6.79 -9.16 19.01
CA ARG A 158 7.38 -9.44 20.32
C ARG A 158 8.35 -8.33 20.73
N ASN A 159 8.02 -7.69 21.86
CA ASN A 159 8.87 -6.91 22.76
C ASN A 159 10.24 -6.49 22.19
N VAL A 160 10.34 -5.22 21.80
CA VAL A 160 11.60 -4.51 21.98
C VAL A 160 11.81 -4.39 23.49
N GLU A 161 12.95 -4.83 24.01
CA GLU A 161 13.24 -4.81 25.44
C GLU A 161 13.07 -3.39 25.99
N GLY A 162 12.10 -3.19 26.89
CA GLY A 162 11.74 -1.88 27.45
C GLY A 162 10.63 -1.09 26.75
N LEU A 163 10.00 -1.62 25.68
CA LEU A 163 8.88 -0.96 24.98
C LEU A 163 7.60 -1.78 25.11
N GLU A 164 6.77 -1.45 26.11
CA GLU A 164 5.38 -1.93 26.18
C GLU A 164 4.50 -1.03 25.32
N ILE A 165 4.05 -1.53 24.17
CA ILE A 165 3.07 -0.83 23.34
C ILE A 165 1.68 -1.33 23.75
N ASN A 166 1.00 -0.56 24.59
CA ASN A 166 -0.41 -0.78 24.91
C ASN A 166 -1.26 -0.11 23.84
N ILE A 167 -1.84 -0.91 22.94
CA ILE A 167 -2.83 -0.42 21.98
C ILE A 167 -4.22 -0.65 22.61
N GLU A 168 -4.66 0.29 23.46
CA GLU A 168 -6.04 0.33 23.96
C GLU A 168 -7.03 0.83 22.88
#